data_AF-A0A920RX05-F1
#
_entry.id   AF-A0A920RX05-F1
#
_cell.length_a   1.000
_cell.length_b   1.000
_cell.length_c   1.000
_cell.angle_alpha   90.00
_cell.angle_beta   90.00
_cell.angle_gamma   90.00
#
_symmetry.space_group_name_H-M   'P 1'
#
loop_
_entity.id
_entity.type
_entity.pdbx_description
1 polymer ?
#
loop_
_entity_poly.entity_id
_entity_poly.type
_entity_poly.pdbx_seq_one_letter_code
_entity_poly.pdbx_strand_id
1 'polypeptide(L)'
;MDRHLPKESWPVYQGKPDFFFFDAWCGGARPVSTENWKPPMNTLEKEEDPEGIWSKWSNDELAGDYQALFNRFDLLLMIKVPSMEHVYESRLLQEQTLAKTLQDPELKKKIMNKQEVFKFVMHYERLTRFILEEMPSFADIVLERDKGFNFSFLKTP
;
A
#
# COMPACT_ATOMS: atom_id res chain seq x y z
N MET A 1 9.20 -13.06 4.34
CA MET A 1 8.22 -13.38 3.29
C MET A 1 7.01 -13.98 3.99
N ASP A 2 5.81 -13.56 3.61
CA ASP A 2 4.57 -14.08 4.19
C ASP A 2 4.59 -15.61 4.15
N ARG A 3 4.59 -16.25 5.33
CA ARG A 3 4.58 -17.70 5.44
C ARG A 3 3.14 -18.11 5.28
N HIS A 4 2.71 -18.34 4.04
CA HIS A 4 1.45 -19.02 3.78
C HIS A 4 1.55 -20.41 4.42
N LEU A 5 0.99 -20.53 5.61
CA LEU A 5 0.79 -21.81 6.25
C LEU A 5 -0.10 -22.67 5.34
N PRO A 6 0.06 -24.01 5.32
CA PRO A 6 -0.89 -24.89 4.64
C PRO A 6 -2.32 -24.56 5.10
N LYS A 7 -3.29 -24.60 4.18
CA LYS A 7 -4.69 -24.21 4.46
C LYS A 7 -5.26 -24.95 5.66
N GLU A 8 -4.82 -26.18 5.87
CA GLU A 8 -5.21 -27.09 6.94
C GLU A 8 -4.78 -26.59 8.33
N SER A 9 -3.79 -25.68 8.37
CA SER A 9 -3.25 -25.09 9.60
C SER A 9 -3.71 -23.65 9.82
N TRP A 10 -4.61 -23.12 8.97
CA TRP A 10 -5.17 -21.80 9.17
C TRP A 10 -6.08 -21.81 10.41
N PRO A 11 -5.99 -20.81 11.30
CA PRO A 11 -6.93 -20.67 12.38
C PRO A 11 -8.34 -20.47 11.82
N VAL A 12 -9.28 -21.31 12.23
CA VAL A 12 -10.68 -21.25 11.81
C VAL A 12 -11.49 -20.52 12.87
N TYR A 13 -12.12 -19.42 12.47
CA TYR A 13 -13.10 -18.73 13.32
C TYR A 13 -14.51 -19.31 13.06
N GLN A 14 -15.25 -19.59 14.14
CA GLN A 14 -16.63 -20.07 14.07
C GLN A 14 -17.57 -19.03 14.68
N GLY A 15 -18.69 -18.77 14.01
CA GLY A 15 -19.68 -17.78 14.42
C GLY A 15 -19.65 -16.52 13.55
N LYS A 16 -20.41 -15.50 13.97
CA LYS A 16 -20.45 -14.19 13.33
C LYS A 16 -19.61 -13.22 14.15
N PRO A 17 -18.52 -12.64 13.59
CA PRO A 17 -17.74 -11.64 14.32
C PRO A 17 -18.54 -10.34 14.42
N ASP A 18 -18.33 -9.59 15.51
CA ASP A 18 -18.88 -8.23 15.65
C ASP A 18 -18.19 -7.25 14.69
N PHE A 19 -16.89 -7.44 14.44
CA PHE A 19 -16.08 -6.62 13.55
C PHE A 19 -15.16 -7.48 12.69
N PHE A 20 -14.97 -7.07 11.44
CA PHE A 20 -13.97 -7.62 10.54
C PHE A 20 -13.00 -6.51 10.14
N PHE A 21 -11.72 -6.67 10.47
CA PHE A 21 -10.68 -5.73 10.06
C PHE A 21 -10.05 -6.23 8.76
N PHE A 22 -10.12 -5.40 7.72
CA PHE A 22 -9.44 -5.62 6.46
C PHE A 22 -8.29 -4.62 6.34
N ASP A 23 -7.05 -5.09 6.37
CA ASP A 23 -5.86 -4.27 6.17
C ASP A 23 -5.33 -4.47 4.74
N ALA A 24 -5.18 -3.36 4.02
CA ALA A 24 -4.48 -3.32 2.75
C ALA A 24 -3.94 -1.91 2.48
N TRP A 25 -2.76 -1.83 1.87
CA TRP A 25 -2.13 -0.55 1.52
C TRP A 25 -3.00 0.32 0.58
N CYS A 26 -3.81 -0.31 -0.27
CA CYS A 26 -4.76 0.33 -1.19
C CYS A 26 -6.22 0.00 -0.87
N GLY A 27 -6.51 -0.48 0.36
CA GLY A 27 -7.87 -0.79 0.79
C GLY A 27 -8.79 0.43 0.69
N GLY A 28 -9.89 0.30 -0.06
CA GLY A 28 -10.80 1.42 -0.30
C GLY A 28 -10.32 2.46 -1.31
N ALA A 29 -9.17 2.25 -1.97
CA ALA A 29 -8.72 3.14 -3.03
C ALA A 29 -9.66 3.11 -4.24
N ARG A 30 -9.89 4.28 -4.83
CA ARG A 30 -10.64 4.43 -6.08
C ARG A 30 -9.68 4.41 -7.27
N PRO A 31 -10.13 3.98 -8.46
CA PRO A 31 -9.31 4.08 -9.67
C PRO A 31 -9.01 5.54 -10.01
N VAL A 32 -7.81 5.78 -10.52
CA VAL A 32 -7.38 7.06 -11.07
C VAL A 32 -8.05 7.29 -12.42
N SER A 33 -8.55 8.49 -12.68
CA SER A 33 -9.13 8.82 -13.98
C SER A 33 -8.12 8.65 -15.11
N THR A 34 -8.55 8.00 -16.19
CA THR A 34 -7.74 7.78 -17.40
C THR A 34 -7.85 8.92 -18.41
N GLU A 35 -8.80 9.85 -18.24
CA GLU A 35 -9.03 10.98 -19.15
C GLU A 35 -7.81 11.92 -19.23
N ASN A 36 -7.06 12.07 -18.14
CA ASN A 36 -5.85 12.88 -18.05
C ASN A 36 -4.68 12.06 -17.50
N TRP A 37 -4.50 10.84 -18.03
CA TRP A 37 -3.43 9.95 -17.57
C TRP A 37 -2.06 10.61 -17.73
N LYS A 38 -1.46 11.02 -16.60
CA LYS A 38 -0.16 11.69 -16.59
C LYS A 38 0.89 10.76 -17.19
N PRO A 39 1.83 11.29 -18.03
CA PRO A 39 2.99 10.53 -18.52
C PRO A 39 3.81 9.98 -17.33
N PRO A 40 4.83 9.14 -17.56
CA PRO A 40 5.61 8.52 -16.50
C PRO A 40 5.90 9.43 -15.31
N MET A 41 5.44 9.02 -14.12
CA MET A 41 5.52 9.81 -12.89
C MET A 41 6.88 9.72 -12.23
N ASN A 42 7.65 8.66 -12.55
CA ASN A 42 8.97 8.43 -12.02
C ASN A 42 9.90 7.79 -13.05
N THR A 43 11.15 7.58 -12.65
CA THR A 43 12.18 7.01 -13.51
C THR A 43 11.86 5.57 -13.93
N LEU A 44 11.24 4.77 -13.06
CA LEU A 44 10.85 3.40 -13.37
C LEU A 44 9.84 3.36 -14.52
N GLU A 45 8.74 4.10 -14.41
CA GLU A 45 7.75 4.15 -15.49
C GLU A 45 8.36 4.73 -16.77
N LYS A 46 9.28 5.68 -16.66
CA LYS A 46 9.92 6.29 -17.84
C LYS A 46 10.77 5.27 -18.61
N GLU A 47 11.48 4.41 -17.89
CA GLU A 47 12.43 3.45 -18.45
C GLU A 47 11.76 2.12 -18.84
N GLU A 48 10.75 1.69 -18.08
CA GLU A 48 10.18 0.33 -18.17
C GLU A 48 8.69 0.32 -18.56
N ASP A 49 7.94 1.42 -18.41
CA ASP A 49 6.52 1.54 -18.79
C ASP A 49 6.19 2.87 -19.51
N PRO A 50 6.95 3.29 -20.54
CA PRO A 50 6.80 4.62 -21.14
C PRO A 50 5.41 4.87 -21.76
N GLU A 51 4.73 3.81 -22.17
CA GLU A 51 3.37 3.85 -22.75
C GLU A 51 2.26 3.70 -21.69
N GLY A 52 2.63 3.44 -20.43
CA GLY A 52 1.72 3.25 -19.32
C GLY A 52 0.89 1.97 -19.41
N ILE A 53 1.41 0.91 -20.04
CA ILE A 53 0.70 -0.36 -20.25
C ILE A 53 0.42 -1.01 -18.90
N TRP A 54 1.44 -1.20 -18.08
CA TRP A 54 1.29 -1.86 -16.78
C TRP A 54 0.57 -0.96 -15.77
N SER A 55 0.91 0.33 -15.73
CA SER A 55 0.30 1.28 -14.81
C SER A 55 -1.21 1.49 -15.09
N LYS A 56 -1.64 1.50 -16.36
CA LYS A 56 -3.07 1.51 -16.71
C LYS A 56 -3.74 0.17 -16.40
N TRP A 57 -3.11 -0.96 -16.73
CA TRP A 57 -3.66 -2.27 -16.40
C TRP A 57 -3.93 -2.41 -14.90
N SER A 58 -2.97 -2.03 -14.03
CA SER A 58 -3.18 -2.08 -12.59
C SER A 58 -4.33 -1.18 -12.12
N ASN A 59 -4.57 -0.07 -12.80
CA ASN A 59 -5.69 0.83 -12.50
C ASN A 59 -7.03 0.26 -12.98
N ASP A 60 -7.04 -0.44 -14.11
CA ASP A 60 -8.22 -1.14 -14.63
C ASP A 60 -8.62 -2.31 -13.71
N GLU A 61 -7.66 -3.07 -13.19
CA GLU A 61 -7.91 -4.08 -12.16
C GLU A 61 -8.51 -3.44 -10.89
N LEU A 62 -7.97 -2.31 -10.45
CA LEU A 62 -8.51 -1.55 -9.32
C LEU A 62 -9.94 -1.06 -9.58
N ALA A 63 -10.30 -0.72 -10.82
CA ALA A 63 -11.64 -0.30 -11.20
C ALA A 63 -12.66 -1.46 -11.24
N GLY A 64 -12.18 -2.71 -11.32
CA GLY A 64 -13.00 -3.92 -11.37
C GLY A 64 -13.37 -4.49 -9.99
N ASP A 65 -13.03 -5.77 -9.78
CA ASP A 65 -13.46 -6.56 -8.62
C ASP A 65 -13.05 -5.96 -7.26
N TYR A 66 -11.98 -5.17 -7.23
CA TYR A 66 -11.59 -4.42 -6.03
C TYR A 66 -12.69 -3.46 -5.57
N GLN A 67 -13.36 -2.76 -6.49
CA GLN A 67 -14.47 -1.88 -6.11
C GLN A 67 -15.65 -2.69 -5.56
N ALA A 68 -15.93 -3.87 -6.11
CA ALA A 68 -16.98 -4.75 -5.59
C ALA A 68 -16.69 -5.24 -4.16
N LEU A 69 -15.41 -5.45 -3.82
CA LEU A 69 -14.98 -5.74 -2.46
C LEU A 69 -15.09 -4.51 -1.55
N PHE A 70 -14.54 -3.37 -1.98
CA PHE A 70 -14.47 -2.14 -1.17
C PHE A 70 -15.85 -1.56 -0.88
N ASN A 71 -16.82 -1.73 -1.78
CA ASN A 71 -18.22 -1.33 -1.54
C ASN A 71 -18.91 -2.12 -0.42
N ARG A 72 -18.27 -3.15 0.14
CA ARG A 72 -18.77 -3.90 1.31
C ARG A 72 -18.23 -3.36 2.63
N PHE A 73 -17.33 -2.39 2.60
CA PHE A 73 -16.76 -1.82 3.82
C PHE A 73 -17.77 -0.85 4.44
N ASP A 74 -18.10 -1.09 5.71
CA ASP A 74 -18.98 -0.19 6.48
C ASP A 74 -18.25 1.08 6.94
N LEU A 75 -16.93 0.98 7.16
CA LEU A 75 -16.06 2.09 7.58
C LEU A 75 -14.69 1.96 6.90
N LEU A 76 -14.17 3.10 6.43
CA LEU A 76 -12.83 3.24 5.88
C LEU A 76 -11.95 4.08 6.82
N LEU A 77 -10.89 3.47 7.35
CA LEU A 77 -9.86 4.14 8.13
C LEU A 77 -8.59 4.26 7.30
N MET A 78 -8.08 5.49 7.18
CA MET A 78 -6.81 5.79 6.53
C MET A 78 -5.75 6.18 7.57
N ILE A 79 -4.55 5.60 7.47
CA ILE A 79 -3.35 6.12 8.11
C ILE A 79 -2.57 6.93 7.07
N LYS A 80 -2.67 8.25 7.16
CA LYS A 80 -2.00 9.19 6.27
C LYS A 80 -0.57 9.43 6.72
N VAL A 81 0.38 9.13 5.84
CA VAL A 81 1.80 9.48 6.01
C VAL A 81 2.12 10.84 5.37
N PRO A 82 3.23 11.51 5.75
CA PRO A 82 3.50 12.89 5.34
C PRO A 82 3.76 13.04 3.84
N SER A 83 4.44 12.08 3.22
CA SER A 83 4.81 12.16 1.81
C SER A 83 5.29 10.82 1.25
N MET A 84 5.47 10.77 -0.08
CA MET A 84 6.02 9.61 -0.78
C MET A 84 7.47 9.31 -0.37
N GLU A 85 8.26 10.35 -0.11
CA GLU A 85 9.64 10.22 0.35
C GLU A 85 9.67 9.51 1.71
N HIS A 86 8.69 9.77 2.57
CA HIS A 86 8.58 9.11 3.85
C HIS A 86 8.17 7.62 3.73
N VAL A 87 7.41 7.25 2.70
CA VAL A 87 7.13 5.84 2.37
C VAL A 87 8.43 5.11 2.01
N TYR A 88 9.27 5.74 1.19
CA TYR A 88 10.59 5.21 0.84
C TYR A 88 11.49 5.07 2.08
N GLU A 89 11.60 6.11 2.91
CA GLU A 89 12.38 6.07 4.15
C GLU A 89 11.90 4.97 5.09
N SER A 90 10.58 4.83 5.25
CA SER A 90 9.97 3.79 6.10
C SER A 90 10.31 2.39 5.58
N ARG A 91 10.25 2.17 4.26
CA ARG A 91 10.60 0.87 3.68
C ARG A 91 12.10 0.58 3.83
N LEU A 92 12.96 1.57 3.66
CA LEU A 92 14.40 1.40 3.86
C LEU A 92 14.72 1.06 5.32
N LEU A 93 14.07 1.71 6.28
CA LEU A 93 14.20 1.40 7.70
C LEU A 93 13.72 -0.02 8.01
N GLN A 94 12.61 -0.46 7.40
CA GLN A 94 12.11 -1.82 7.53
C GLN A 94 13.13 -2.86 7.06
N GLU A 95 13.73 -2.69 5.88
CA GLU A 95 14.78 -3.60 5.37
C GLU A 95 16.03 -3.60 6.26
N GLN A 96 16.45 -2.44 6.77
CA GLN A 96 17.58 -2.35 7.71
C GLN A 96 17.31 -3.06 9.03
N THR A 97 16.10 -2.94 9.57
CA THR A 97 15.69 -3.67 10.78
C THR A 97 15.66 -5.18 10.51
N LEU A 98 15.09 -5.60 9.37
CA LEU A 98 15.07 -7.00 8.95
C LEU A 98 16.49 -7.58 8.83
N ALA A 99 17.44 -6.82 8.30
CA ALA A 99 18.84 -7.24 8.20
C ALA A 99 19.49 -7.55 9.54
N LYS A 100 19.09 -6.83 10.59
CA LYS A 100 19.62 -7.01 11.95
C LYS A 100 18.92 -8.15 12.69
N THR A 101 17.64 -8.40 12.43
CA THR A 101 16.81 -9.33 13.22
C THR A 101 16.64 -10.71 12.60
N LEU A 102 16.73 -10.83 11.26
CA LEU A 102 16.64 -12.11 10.59
C LEU A 102 17.80 -13.02 11.00
N GLN A 103 17.49 -14.28 11.29
CA GLN A 103 18.49 -15.31 11.57
C GLN A 103 18.65 -16.29 10.40
N ASP A 104 17.59 -16.49 9.62
CA ASP A 104 17.56 -17.37 8.46
C ASP A 104 18.48 -16.85 7.33
N PRO A 105 19.56 -17.58 6.96
CA PRO A 105 20.51 -17.16 5.93
C PRO A 105 19.89 -17.01 4.54
N GLU A 106 18.90 -17.82 4.18
CA GLU A 106 18.25 -17.74 2.86
C GLU A 106 17.34 -16.52 2.77
N LEU A 107 16.69 -16.14 3.87
CA LEU A 107 15.92 -14.91 3.93
C LEU A 107 16.82 -13.67 3.95
N LYS A 108 18.02 -13.74 4.56
CA LYS A 108 18.97 -12.62 4.51
C LYS A 108 19.42 -12.26 3.10
N LYS A 109 19.56 -13.25 2.21
CA LYS A 109 19.90 -13.02 0.80
C LYS A 109 18.83 -12.24 0.03
N LYS A 110 17.59 -12.18 0.55
CA LYS A 110 16.45 -11.48 -0.08
C LYS A 110 16.27 -10.05 0.45
N ILE A 111 17.11 -9.59 1.36
CA ILE A 111 17.06 -8.21 1.87
C ILE A 111 17.44 -7.27 0.75
N MET A 112 16.58 -6.28 0.50
CA MET A 112 16.80 -5.31 -0.56
C MET A 112 17.84 -4.28 -0.14
N ASN A 113 18.76 -3.98 -1.04
CA ASN A 113 19.65 -2.83 -0.93
C ASN A 113 18.89 -1.52 -1.23
N LYS A 114 19.55 -0.38 -1.03
CA LYS A 114 18.94 0.95 -1.21
C LYS A 114 18.34 1.19 -2.61
N GLN A 115 18.99 0.70 -3.66
CA GLN A 115 18.53 0.83 -5.05
C GLN A 115 17.35 -0.11 -5.33
N GLU A 116 17.39 -1.32 -4.81
CA GLU A 116 16.29 -2.29 -4.91
C GLU A 116 15.04 -1.78 -4.19
N VAL A 117 15.20 -1.21 -2.98
CA VAL A 117 14.10 -0.55 -2.26
C VAL A 117 13.54 0.61 -3.08
N PHE A 118 14.40 1.44 -3.66
CA PHE A 118 13.95 2.55 -4.49
C PHE A 118 13.12 2.05 -5.65
N LYS A 119 13.66 1.11 -6.43
CA LYS A 119 12.96 0.49 -7.57
C LYS A 119 11.64 -0.14 -7.13
N PHE A 120 11.61 -0.87 -6.02
CA PHE A 120 10.40 -1.46 -5.45
C PHE A 120 9.34 -0.39 -5.14
N VAL A 121 9.70 0.66 -4.41
CA VAL A 121 8.77 1.72 -4.00
C VAL A 121 8.20 2.49 -5.20
N MET A 122 9.00 2.72 -6.25
CA MET A 122 8.55 3.39 -7.47
C MET A 122 7.39 2.66 -8.16
N HIS A 123 7.24 1.35 -7.98
CA HIS A 123 6.10 0.63 -8.56
C HIS A 123 4.75 1.05 -7.96
N TYR A 124 4.75 1.56 -6.73
CA TYR A 124 3.54 1.89 -5.98
C TYR A 124 3.26 3.40 -5.97
N GLU A 125 4.19 4.23 -6.44
CA GLU A 125 4.16 5.67 -6.24
C GLU A 125 2.92 6.33 -6.83
N ARG A 126 2.53 5.98 -8.07
CA ARG A 126 1.39 6.58 -8.76
C ARG A 126 0.12 6.48 -7.94
N LEU A 127 -0.24 5.27 -7.52
CA LEU A 127 -1.44 5.02 -6.72
C LEU A 127 -1.26 5.55 -5.28
N THR A 128 -0.06 5.46 -4.70
CA THR A 128 0.20 6.00 -3.36
C THR A 128 -0.02 7.51 -3.30
N ARG A 129 0.46 8.27 -4.29
CA ARG A 129 0.24 9.71 -4.38
C ARG A 129 -1.25 10.04 -4.49
N PHE A 130 -1.97 9.30 -5.33
CA PHE A 130 -3.43 9.45 -5.44
C PHE A 130 -4.14 9.15 -4.11
N ILE A 131 -3.78 8.06 -3.42
CA ILE A 131 -4.34 7.71 -2.11
C ILE A 131 -4.08 8.84 -1.09
N LEU A 132 -2.86 9.38 -1.03
CA LEU A 132 -2.50 10.45 -0.09
C LEU A 132 -3.26 11.76 -0.33
N GLU A 133 -3.60 12.03 -1.59
CA GLU A 133 -4.31 13.23 -2.03
C GLU A 133 -5.83 13.09 -1.88
N GLU A 134 -6.41 12.00 -2.39
CA GLU A 134 -7.86 11.87 -2.57
C GLU A 134 -8.55 11.12 -1.43
N MET A 135 -7.94 10.07 -0.87
CA MET A 135 -8.57 9.23 0.16
C MET A 135 -9.01 9.98 1.43
N PRO A 136 -8.28 11.00 1.93
CA PRO A 136 -8.74 11.77 3.09
C PRO A 136 -10.12 12.41 2.90
N SER A 137 -10.52 12.71 1.66
CA SER A 137 -11.83 13.31 1.39
C SER A 137 -13.00 12.36 1.64
N PHE A 138 -12.80 11.05 1.41
CA PHE A 138 -13.87 10.05 1.44
C PHE A 138 -13.69 8.95 2.48
N ALA A 139 -12.54 8.82 3.13
CA ALA A 139 -12.37 7.95 4.29
C ALA A 139 -13.17 8.48 5.49
N ASP A 140 -13.78 7.62 6.29
CA ASP A 140 -14.55 8.00 7.47
C ASP A 140 -13.63 8.49 8.60
N ILE A 141 -12.47 7.83 8.76
CA ILE A 141 -11.48 8.15 9.78
C ILE A 141 -10.13 8.39 9.10
N VAL A 142 -9.48 9.50 9.46
CA VAL A 142 -8.12 9.79 8.99
C VAL A 142 -7.23 10.01 10.20
N LEU A 143 -6.27 9.10 10.39
CA LEU A 143 -5.16 9.24 11.32
C LEU A 143 -3.95 9.78 10.56
N GLU A 144 -3.38 10.90 11.01
CA GLU A 144 -2.07 11.33 10.54
C GLU A 144 -0.98 10.66 11.36
N ARG A 145 0.04 10.14 10.69
CA ARG A 145 1.27 9.66 11.30
C ARG A 145 2.41 10.62 10.98
N ASP A 146 3.01 11.22 12.01
CA ASP A 146 4.17 12.08 11.84
C ASP A 146 5.47 11.27 11.58
N LYS A 147 6.59 11.98 11.39
CA LYS A 147 7.92 11.36 11.17
C LYS A 147 8.45 10.63 12.41
N GLY A 148 7.93 10.95 13.60
CA GLY A 148 8.26 10.34 14.88
C GLY A 148 7.39 9.13 15.23
N PHE A 149 6.52 8.68 14.31
CA PHE A 149 5.54 7.60 14.53
C PHE A 149 4.46 7.95 15.57
N ASN A 150 4.21 9.24 15.82
CA ASN A 150 3.06 9.67 16.61
C ASN A 150 1.81 9.74 15.72
N PHE A 151 0.66 9.41 16.30
CA PHE A 151 -0.63 9.39 15.61
C PHE A 151 -1.55 10.47 16.16
N SER A 152 -2.26 11.16 15.27
CA SER A 152 -3.30 12.13 15.63
C SER A 152 -4.50 12.03 14.69
N PHE A 153 -5.69 12.39 15.15
CA PHE A 153 -6.88 12.41 14.30
C PHE A 153 -6.92 13.69 13.45
N LEU A 154 -7.02 13.51 12.13
CA LEU A 154 -7.38 14.59 11.19
C LEU A 154 -8.87 14.60 10.88
N LYS A 155 -9.51 13.43 10.90
CA LYS A 155 -10.93 13.26 10.64
C LYS A 155 -11.49 12.14 11.52
N THR A 156 -12.64 12.40 12.12
CA THR A 156 -13.46 11.43 12.84
C THR A 156 -14.81 11.29 12.12
N PRO A 157 -15.55 10.18 12.35
CA PRO A 157 -16.87 9.97 11.74
C PRO A 157 -17.89 11.04 12.13
#